data_AF-A0A1X0FYA9-F1
#
_entry.id   AF-A0A1X0FYA9-F1
#
_cell.length_a   1.000
_cell.length_b   1.000
_cell.length_c   1.000
_cell.angle_alpha   90.00
_cell.angle_beta   90.00
_cell.angle_gamma   90.00
#
_symmetry.space_group_name_H-M   'P 1'
#
loop_
_entity.id
_entity.type
_entity.pdbx_description
1 polymer ?
#
loop_
_entity_poly.entity_id
_entity_poly.type
_entity_poly.pdbx_seq_one_letter_code
_entity_poly.pdbx_strand_id
1 'polypeptide(L)' 'MAMVSDGLADDAEVVVVEVLSNAVWQSGAANITVEVSVTDELLIEIAGDGRGIPSDDRRRIGLANIA' A
#
# COMPACT_ATOMS: atom_id res chain seq x y z
N MET A 1 -11.45 21.15 -7.13
CA MET A 1 -10.39 20.26 -7.61
C MET A 1 -9.37 20.19 -6.49
N ALA A 2 -9.33 19.06 -5.77
CA ALA A 2 -8.41 18.88 -4.67
C ALA A 2 -7.04 18.46 -5.21
N MET A 3 -5.97 18.89 -4.54
CA MET A 3 -4.59 18.65 -4.95
C MET A 3 -3.83 18.06 -3.78
N VAL A 4 -3.04 17.03 -4.07
CA VAL A 4 -2.11 16.41 -3.11
C VAL A 4 -0.87 17.28 -3.04
N SER A 5 -0.34 17.54 -1.84
CA SER A 5 0.93 18.25 -1.68
C SER A 5 2.10 17.33 -2.04
N ASP A 6 3.21 17.91 -2.52
CA ASP A 6 4.40 17.15 -2.92
C ASP A 6 4.87 16.18 -1.82
N GLY A 7 4.94 16.62 -0.57
CA GLY A 7 5.34 15.74 0.54
C GLY A 7 4.39 14.57 0.79
N LEU A 8 3.08 14.79 0.66
CA LEU A 8 2.10 13.71 0.81
C LEU A 8 2.13 12.75 -0.39
N ALA A 9 2.47 13.25 -1.59
CA ALA A 9 2.66 12.43 -2.77
C ALA A 9 3.90 11.54 -2.65
N ASP A 10 5.01 12.09 -2.15
CA ASP A 10 6.25 11.33 -1.90
C ASP A 10 6.02 10.21 -0.88
N ASP A 11 5.35 10.52 0.24
CA ASP A 11 5.00 9.53 1.27
C ASP A 11 4.08 8.43 0.72
N ALA A 12 3.09 8.83 -0.07
CA ALA A 12 2.16 7.90 -0.72
C ALA A 12 2.87 6.96 -1.71
N GLU A 13 3.84 7.44 -2.47
CA GLU A 13 4.65 6.61 -3.34
C GLU A 13 5.40 5.55 -2.55
N VAL A 14 6.07 5.94 -1.47
CA VAL A 14 6.81 5.01 -0.60
C VAL A 14 5.89 3.94 -0.01
N VAL A 15 4.70 4.34 0.46
CA VAL A 15 3.68 3.40 0.97
C VAL A 15 3.28 2.39 -0.10
N VAL A 16 2.92 2.86 -1.30
CA VAL A 16 2.42 2.00 -2.37
C VAL A 16 3.50 1.02 -2.82
N VAL A 17 4.74 1.48 -3.00
CA VAL A 17 5.85 0.62 -3.41
C VAL A 17 6.12 -0.49 -2.39
N GLU A 18 6.11 -0.16 -1.09
CA GLU A 18 6.35 -1.13 -0.03
C GLU A 18 5.20 -2.15 0.06
N VAL A 19 3.95 -1.69 0.04
CA VAL A 19 2.77 -2.58 0.09
C VAL A 19 2.75 -3.52 -1.12
N LEU A 20 3.03 -3.01 -2.33
CA LEU A 20 3.08 -3.83 -3.54
C LEU A 20 4.25 -4.82 -3.52
N SER A 21 5.42 -4.41 -3.05
CA SER A 21 6.58 -5.30 -2.91
C SER A 21 6.26 -6.46 -1.97
N ASN A 22 5.64 -6.18 -0.83
CA ASN A 22 5.17 -7.20 0.11
C ASN A 22 4.10 -8.09 -0.51
N ALA A 23 3.12 -7.52 -1.20
CA ALA A 23 2.06 -8.28 -1.87
C ALA A 23 2.65 -9.23 -2.93
N VAL A 24 3.55 -8.77 -3.80
CA VAL A 24 4.15 -9.60 -4.85
C VAL A 24 5.04 -10.69 -4.24
N TRP A 25 5.93 -10.34 -3.31
CA TRP A 25 6.94 -11.29 -2.81
C TRP A 25 6.38 -12.31 -1.83
N GLN A 26 5.44 -11.90 -0.98
CA GLN A 26 4.97 -12.74 0.13
C GLN A 26 3.64 -13.41 -0.15
N SER A 27 2.73 -12.76 -0.87
CA SER A 27 1.36 -13.28 -1.02
C SER A 27 1.20 -14.22 -2.21
N GLY A 28 2.07 -14.12 -3.22
CA GLY A 28 1.95 -14.86 -4.48
C GLY A 28 0.68 -14.49 -5.27
N ALA A 29 0.12 -13.30 -5.05
CA ALA A 29 -1.04 -12.78 -5.78
C ALA A 29 -0.78 -12.80 -7.29
N ALA A 30 -1.77 -13.24 -8.05
CA ALA A 30 -1.75 -13.17 -9.50
C ALA A 30 -2.33 -11.84 -9.99
N ASN A 31 -3.26 -11.27 -9.22
CA ASN A 31 -3.90 -9.99 -9.51
C ASN A 31 -3.80 -9.08 -8.31
N ILE A 32 -3.38 -7.85 -8.56
CA ILE A 32 -3.37 -6.77 -7.57
C ILE A 32 -4.07 -5.58 -8.21
N THR A 33 -5.06 -5.04 -7.52
CA THR A 33 -5.79 -3.82 -7.88
C THR A 33 -5.34 -2.70 -6.95
N VAL A 34 -5.03 -1.55 -7.54
CA VAL A 34 -4.70 -0.33 -6.80
C VAL A 34 -5.68 0.74 -7.22
N GLU A 35 -6.44 1.26 -6.26
CA GLU A 35 -7.36 2.37 -6.45
C GLU A 35 -6.84 3.59 -5.70
N VAL A 36 -6.76 4.72 -6.40
CA VAL A 36 -6.30 6.00 -5.83
C VAL A 36 -7.39 7.04 -6.02
N SER A 37 -7.87 7.60 -4.92
CA SER A 37 -8.92 8.61 -4.89
C SER A 37 -8.44 9.85 -4.15
N VAL A 38 -8.66 11.02 -4.76
CA VAL A 38 -8.34 12.33 -4.16
C VAL A 38 -9.63 13.13 -4.03
N THR A 39 -10.07 13.29 -2.79
CA THR A 39 -11.22 14.14 -2.43
C THR A 39 -10.76 15.16 -1.39
N ASP A 40 -11.37 15.21 -0.22
CA ASP A 40 -10.84 15.95 0.94
C ASP A 40 -9.65 15.21 1.59
N GLU A 41 -9.48 13.94 1.26
CA GLU A 41 -8.39 13.07 1.66
C GLU A 41 -7.78 12.32 0.47
N LEU A 42 -6.52 11.89 0.61
CA LEU A 42 -5.88 10.94 -0.29
C LEU A 42 -6.14 9.53 0.23
N LEU A 43 -6.92 8.76 -0.51
CA LEU A 43 -7.22 7.36 -0.21
C LEU A 43 -6.53 6.46 -1.24
N ILE A 44 -5.80 5.46 -0.76
CA ILE A 44 -5.16 4.43 -1.58
C ILE A 44 -5.64 3.07 -1.07
N GLU A 45 -6.43 2.38 -1.88
CA GLU A 45 -6.87 1.01 -1.61
C GLU A 45 -6.06 0.03 -2.45
N ILE A 46 -5.48 -0.98 -1.81
CA ILE A 46 -4.71 -2.02 -2.47
C ILE A 46 -5.34 -3.37 -2.11
N ALA A 47 -5.89 -4.04 -3.12
CA ALA A 47 -6.54 -5.34 -2.97
C ALA A 47 -5.84 -6.38 -3.86
N GLY A 48 -5.68 -7.60 -3.35
CA GLY A 48 -5.07 -8.69 -4.10
C GLY A 48 -5.66 -10.04 -3.74
N ASP A 49 -5.46 -11.02 -4.62
CA ASP A 49 -5.97 -12.40 -4.49
C ASP A 49 -4.95 -13.38 -3.87
N GLY A 50 -3.92 -12.85 -3.21
CA GLY A 50 -2.86 -13.63 -2.59
C GLY A 50 -3.26 -14.35 -1.30
N ARG A 51 -2.30 -15.06 -0.69
CA ARG A 51 -2.52 -15.92 0.48
C ARG A 51 -2.90 -15.20 1.79
N GLY A 52 -2.93 -13.87 1.78
CA GLY A 52 -3.17 -13.04 2.96
C GLY A 52 -2.04 -13.14 4.01
N ILE A 53 -2.26 -12.51 5.16
CA ILE A 53 -1.35 -12.56 6.31
C ILE A 53 -1.89 -13.58 7.32
N PRO A 54 -1.11 -14.61 7.71
CA PRO A 54 -1.54 -15.57 8.73
C PRO A 54 -1.85 -14.88 10.06
N SER A 55 -2.90 -15.32 10.74
CA SER A 55 -3.38 -14.69 11.99
C SER A 55 -2.39 -14.82 13.17
N ASP A 56 -1.44 -15.74 13.09
CA ASP A 56 -0.37 -15.97 14.06
C ASP A 56 0.95 -15.27 13.68
N ASP A 57 1.02 -14.64 12.50
CA ASP A 57 2.22 -13.99 12.03
C ASP A 57 2.41 -12.65 12.76
N ARG A 58 3.29 -12.67 13.78
CA ARG A 58 3.63 -11.50 14.60
C ARG A 58 4.59 -10.54 13.91
N ARG A 59 5.00 -10.80 12.67
CA ARG A 59 5.88 -9.91 11.92
C ARG A 59 5.12 -8.60 11.64
N ARG A 60 5.61 -7.50 12.22
CA ARG A 60 5.25 -6.16 11.77
C ARG A 60 6.01 -5.89 10.48
N ILE A 61 5.42 -6.31 9.37
CA ILE A 61 5.84 -5.90 8.03
C ILE A 61 5.11 -4.58 7.81
N GLY A 62 5.79 -3.49 8.14
CA GLY A 62 5.19 -2.16 8.20
C GLY A 62 6.04 -1.13 7.46
N LEU A 63 5.54 0.09 7.45
CA LEU A 63 6.07 1.27 6.75
C LEU A 63 7.37 1.77 7.39
N ALA A 64 8.42 0.95 7.41
CA ALA A 64 9.72 1.28 8.01
C ALA A 64 10.40 2.48 7.33
N ASN A 65 9.92 2.86 6.14
CA ASN A 65 10.49 3.92 5.30
C ASN A 65 9.71 5.25 5.37
N ILE A 66 8.68 5.38 6.21
CA ILE A 66 8.02 6.68 6.47
C ILE A 66 8.67 7.28 7.71
N ALA A 67 9.28 8.45 7.55
CA ALA A 67 10.06 9.15 8.57
C ALA A 67 9.33 10.38 9.11
#